data_AF-A0A0F9EGY2-F1
#
_entry.id   AF-A0A0F9EGY2-F1
#
_cell.length_a   1.000
_cell.length_b   1.000
_cell.length_c   1.000
_cell.angle_alpha   90.00
_cell.angle_beta   90.00
_cell.angle_gamma   90.00
#
_symmetry.space_group_name_H-M   'P 1'
#
loop_
_entity.id
_entity.type
_entity.pdbx_description
1 polymer ?
#
loop_
_entity_poly.entity_id
_entity_poly.type
_entity_poly.pdbx_seq_one_letter_code
_entity_poly.pdbx_strand_id
1 'polypeptide(L)'
;MKINAKFVNPFIDAGMNVVKQIAGIDVRRGHLSYKGQPEPSYGVSIIIGVYGYLKGQVVYSMKTEVADKLVDKMTEDERTKLIALLEGGK
;
A
#
# COMPACT_ATOMS: atom_id res chain seq x y z
N MET A 1 9.92 23.88 -0.61
CA MET A 1 10.91 22.97 -1.26
C MET A 1 10.14 22.02 -2.18
N LYS A 2 10.42 21.98 -3.48
CA LYS A 2 9.73 21.09 -4.42
C LYS A 2 10.53 19.78 -4.55
N ILE A 3 9.97 18.67 -4.07
CA ILE A 3 10.57 17.34 -4.27
C ILE A 3 10.42 16.93 -5.75
N ASN A 4 11.49 16.41 -6.34
CA ASN A 4 11.44 15.90 -7.71
C ASN A 4 10.63 14.59 -7.74
N ALA A 5 9.74 14.44 -8.73
CA ALA A 5 8.93 13.23 -8.92
C ALA A 5 9.77 11.93 -8.98
N LYS A 6 11.04 12.02 -9.42
CA LYS A 6 11.99 10.89 -9.42
C LYS A 6 12.19 10.25 -8.03
N PHE A 7 12.06 11.03 -6.95
CA PHE A 7 12.16 10.50 -5.58
C PHE A 7 10.83 9.93 -5.06
N VAL A 8 9.71 10.29 -5.68
CA VAL A 8 8.37 9.84 -5.28
C VAL A 8 7.96 8.56 -6.02
N ASN A 9 8.33 8.45 -7.30
CA ASN A 9 7.97 7.30 -8.14
C ASN A 9 8.30 5.93 -7.54
N PRO A 10 9.47 5.70 -6.91
CA PRO A 10 9.78 4.39 -6.33
C PRO A 10 8.77 3.94 -5.26
N PHE A 11 8.21 4.88 -4.50
CA PHE A 11 7.19 4.59 -3.49
C PHE A 11 5.84 4.25 -4.12
N ILE A 12 5.48 4.95 -5.20
CA ILE A 12 4.25 4.65 -5.96
C ILE A 12 4.34 3.24 -6.56
N ASP A 13 5.45 2.94 -7.24
CA ASP A 13 5.65 1.66 -7.92
C ASP A 13 5.71 0.51 -6.91
N ALA A 14 6.41 0.69 -5.78
CA ALA A 14 6.44 -0.29 -4.70
C ALA A 14 5.06 -0.55 -4.10
N GLY A 15 4.29 0.50 -3.80
CA GLY A 15 2.94 0.37 -3.26
C GLY A 15 2.00 -0.38 -4.21
N MET A 16 2.07 -0.09 -5.51
CA MET A 16 1.30 -0.80 -6.53
C MET A 16 1.67 -2.29 -6.60
N ASN A 17 2.96 -2.61 -6.56
CA ASN A 17 3.42 -4.00 -6.59
C ASN A 17 2.96 -4.80 -5.36
N VAL A 18 3.06 -4.21 -4.16
CA VAL A 18 2.61 -4.87 -2.92
C VAL A 18 1.12 -5.17 -2.96
N VAL A 19 0.29 -4.19 -3.35
CA VAL A 19 -1.17 -4.40 -3.46
C VAL A 19 -1.50 -5.48 -4.48
N LYS A 20 -0.80 -5.50 -5.62
CA LYS A 20 -0.99 -6.54 -6.64
C LYS A 20 -0.61 -7.94 -6.13
N GLN A 21 0.52 -8.06 -5.43
CA GLN A 21 0.98 -9.35 -4.89
C GLN A 21 0.06 -9.89 -3.81
N ILE A 22 -0.45 -9.02 -2.95
CA ILE A 22 -1.26 -9.42 -1.78
C ILE A 22 -2.72 -9.66 -2.17
N ALA A 23 -3.31 -8.73 -2.92
CA ALA A 23 -4.75 -8.76 -3.19
C ALA A 23 -5.10 -9.29 -4.59
N GLY A 24 -4.12 -9.48 -5.47
CA GLY A 24 -4.37 -9.80 -6.88
C GLY A 24 -5.06 -8.67 -7.65
N ILE A 25 -5.06 -7.44 -7.11
CA ILE A 25 -5.77 -6.29 -7.68
C ILE A 25 -4.81 -5.45 -8.52
N ASP A 26 -5.20 -5.15 -9.75
CA ASP A 26 -4.49 -4.18 -10.59
C ASP A 26 -4.85 -2.74 -10.18
N VAL A 27 -3.90 -2.09 -9.50
CA VAL A 27 -4.00 -0.68 -9.13
C VAL A 27 -3.70 0.19 -10.35
N ARG A 28 -4.48 1.26 -10.55
CA ARG A 28 -4.22 2.27 -11.58
C ARG A 28 -3.68 3.54 -10.95
N ARG A 29 -2.56 4.03 -11.49
CA ARG A 29 -1.94 5.28 -11.07
C ARG A 29 -2.77 6.48 -11.55
N GLY A 30 -3.14 7.35 -10.62
CA GLY A 30 -3.76 8.65 -10.91
C GLY A 30 -2.74 9.74 -11.26
N HIS A 31 -3.22 10.97 -11.45
CA HIS A 31 -2.34 12.11 -11.74
C HIS A 31 -1.51 12.51 -10.52
N LEU A 32 -0.21 12.74 -10.73
CA LEU A 32 0.68 13.23 -9.67
C LEU A 32 0.52 14.74 -9.53
N SER A 33 0.19 15.21 -8.33
CA SER A 33 0.05 16.64 -8.04
C SER A 33 0.79 17.04 -6.77
N TYR A 34 1.17 18.31 -6.70
CA TYR A 34 1.70 18.91 -5.48
C TYR A 34 0.53 19.44 -4.64
N LYS A 35 0.40 18.94 -3.41
CA LYS A 35 -0.53 19.52 -2.44
C LYS A 35 0.19 20.59 -1.60
N GLY A 36 -0.45 21.74 -1.42
CA GLY A 36 0.07 22.85 -0.62
C GLY A 36 0.05 22.55 0.89
N GLN A 37 -0.83 21.65 1.33
CA GLN A 37 -0.87 21.12 2.69
C GLN A 37 -0.99 19.58 2.65
N PRO A 38 -0.25 18.85 3.51
CA PRO A 38 -0.38 17.42 3.65
C PRO A 38 -1.64 17.11 4.46
N GLU A 39 -2.79 17.04 3.80
CA GLU A 39 -4.05 16.66 4.43
C GLU A 39 -4.28 15.14 4.27
N PRO A 40 -4.35 14.37 5.39
CA PRO A 40 -4.70 12.96 5.35
C PRO A 40 -6.07 12.82 4.68
N SER A 41 -6.08 12.20 3.50
CA SER A 41 -7.27 12.28 2.65
C SER A 41 -8.32 11.23 3.00
N TYR A 42 -7.99 10.24 3.85
CA TYR A 42 -8.86 9.11 4.17
C TYR A 42 -8.64 8.56 5.60
N GLY A 43 -9.63 7.79 6.08
CA GLY A 43 -9.72 7.32 7.46
C GLY A 43 -8.70 6.27 7.90
N VAL A 44 -8.02 5.58 6.97
CA VAL A 44 -6.93 4.64 7.28
C VAL A 44 -5.66 5.12 6.62
N SER A 45 -4.58 5.31 7.40
CA SER A 45 -3.31 5.84 6.90
C SER A 45 -2.10 5.13 7.50
N ILE A 46 -1.10 4.89 6.65
CA ILE A 46 0.21 4.36 7.00
C ILE A 46 1.22 5.50 6.83
N ILE A 47 1.98 5.81 7.88
CA ILE A 47 2.98 6.88 7.88
C ILE A 47 4.36 6.26 8.04
N ILE A 48 5.26 6.53 7.09
CA ILE A 48 6.63 6.03 7.08
C ILE A 48 7.57 7.22 7.10
N GLY A 49 8.36 7.34 8.17
CA GLY A 49 9.41 8.35 8.27
C GLY A 49 10.62 7.99 7.44
N VAL A 50 11.11 8.94 6.63
CA VAL A 50 12.32 8.79 5.82
C VAL A 50 13.37 9.77 6.34
N TYR A 51 14.55 9.25 6.66
CA TYR A 51 15.69 10.02 7.18
C TYR A 51 16.96 9.69 6.39
N GLY A 52 17.84 10.68 6.21
CA GLY A 52 19.09 10.55 5.46
C GLY A 52 19.30 11.74 4.53
N TYR A 53 19.72 11.46 3.29
CA TYR A 53 19.93 12.46 2.23
C TYR A 53 18.66 13.28 1.94
N LEU A 54 17.49 12.63 2.02
CA LEU A 54 16.19 13.29 2.05
C LEU A 54 15.52 13.00 3.39
N LYS A 55 14.93 14.04 3.99
CA LYS A 55 14.16 13.96 5.23
C LYS A 55 12.70 14.27 4.92
N GLY A 56 11.80 13.40 5.37
CA GLY A 56 10.37 13.58 5.15
C GLY A 56 9.55 12.38 5.58
N GLN A 57 8.33 12.31 5.07
CA GLN A 57 7.41 11.21 5.35
C GLN A 57 6.73 10.76 4.06
N VAL A 58 6.48 9.46 3.96
CA VAL A 58 5.61 8.85 2.95
C VAL A 58 4.32 8.48 3.65
N VAL A 59 3.19 8.94 3.11
CA VAL A 59 1.87 8.68 3.68
C VAL A 59 1.03 7.95 2.64
N TYR A 60 0.67 6.70 2.93
CA TYR A 60 -0.33 5.96 2.17
C TYR A 60 -1.66 6.09 2.89
N SER A 61 -2.64 6.75 2.28
CA SER A 61 -3.98 6.89 2.85
C SER A 61 -5.00 6.20 1.96
N MET A 62 -5.94 5.46 2.55
CA MET A 62 -6.99 4.73 1.85
C MET A 62 -8.31 4.79 2.61
N LYS A 63 -9.42 4.64 1.89
CA LYS A 63 -10.74 4.47 2.50
C LYS A 63 -10.76 3.18 3.34
N THR A 64 -11.53 3.18 4.42
CA THR A 64 -11.72 1.99 5.27
C THR A 64 -12.14 0.77 4.46
N GLU A 65 -13.09 0.93 3.52
CA GLU A 65 -13.55 -0.14 2.63
C GLU A 65 -12.42 -0.80 1.80
N VAL A 66 -11.37 -0.05 1.45
CA VAL A 66 -10.21 -0.58 0.71
C VAL A 66 -9.29 -1.34 1.67
N ALA A 67 -9.11 -0.83 2.89
CA ALA A 67 -8.32 -1.49 3.92
C ALA A 67 -8.96 -2.83 4.32
N ASP A 68 -10.28 -2.88 4.51
CA ASP A 68 -11.00 -4.11 4.85
C ASP A 68 -10.80 -5.19 3.78
N LYS A 69 -10.99 -4.83 2.51
CA LYS A 69 -10.77 -5.76 1.38
C LYS A 69 -9.33 -6.26 1.28
N LEU A 70 -8.35 -5.42 1.63
CA LEU A 70 -6.94 -5.83 1.67
C LEU A 70 -6.72 -6.87 2.77
N VAL A 71 -7.29 -6.66 3.97
CA VAL A 71 -7.20 -7.61 5.09
C VAL A 71 -7.88 -8.93 4.76
N ASP A 72 -9.06 -8.89 4.16
CA ASP A 72 -9.79 -10.11 3.73
C ASP A 72 -8.92 -10.94 2.78
N LYS A 73 -8.29 -10.28 1.79
CA LYS A 73 -7.43 -10.97 0.83
C LYS A 73 -6.14 -11.52 1.44
N MET A 74 -5.54 -10.79 2.39
CA MET A 74 -4.36 -11.26 3.12
C MET A 74 -4.63 -12.53 3.92
N THR A 75 -5.79 -12.58 4.59
CA THR A 75 -6.14 -13.67 5.52
C THR A 75 -6.77 -14.87 4.81
N GLU A 76 -7.40 -14.69 3.65
CA GLU A 76 -7.95 -15.77 2.82
C GLU A 76 -6.84 -16.73 2.34
N ASP A 77 -5.66 -16.21 2.00
CA ASP A 77 -4.52 -16.99 1.52
C ASP A 77 -3.93 -17.87 2.65
N GLU A 78 -3.88 -17.35 3.88
CA GLU A 78 -3.45 -18.10 5.07
C GLU A 78 -4.42 -19.23 5.42
N ARG A 79 -5.73 -18.96 5.37
CA ARG A 79 -6.77 -19.98 5.62
C ARG A 79 -6.70 -21.10 4.59
N THR A 80 -6.51 -20.76 3.32
CA THR A 80 -6.39 -21.75 2.23
C THR A 80 -5.18 -22.64 2.40
N LYS A 81 -4.02 -22.06 2.74
CA LYS A 81 -2.79 -22.83 3.04
C LYS A 81 -2.97 -23.75 4.25
N LEU A 82 -3.64 -23.28 5.30
CA LEU A 82 -3.91 -24.09 6.48
C LEU A 82 -4.80 -25.30 6.17
N ILE A 83 -5.87 -25.10 5.38
CA ILE A 83 -6.75 -26.20 4.94
C ILE A 83 -5.99 -27.18 4.05
N ALA A 84 -5.19 -26.70 3.10
CA ALA A 84 -4.36 -27.56 2.25
C ALA A 84 -3.35 -28.40 3.05
N LEU A 85 -2.79 -27.86 4.13
CA LEU A 85 -1.91 -28.60 5.04
C LEU A 85 -2.68 -29.66 5.85
N LEU A 86 -3.93 -29.40 6.23
CA LEU A 86 -4.78 -30.36 6.93
C LEU A 86 -5.29 -31.48 6.01
N GLU A 87 -5.56 -31.17 4.75
CA GLU A 87 -6.06 -32.12 3.75
C GLU A 87 -4.93 -32.92 3.06
N GLY A 88 -3.71 -32.37 3.01
CA GLY A 88 -2.52 -32.98 2.40
C GLY A 88 -1.84 -34.06 3.25
N GLY A 89 -2.41 -34.44 4.38
CA GLY A 89 -1.94 -35.56 5.22
C GLY A 89 -2.39 -36.92 4.69
N LYS A 90 -1.81 -37.36 3.57
CA LYS A 90 -1.74 -38.77 3.16
C LYS A 90 -0.34 -39.11 2.68
#